data_AF-A0A238KPN9-F1
#
_entry.id   AF-A0A238KPN9-F1
#
_cell.length_a   1.000
_cell.length_b   1.000
_cell.length_c   1.000
_cell.angle_alpha   90.00
_cell.angle_beta   90.00
_cell.angle_gamma   90.00
#
_symmetry.space_group_name_H-M   'P 1'
#
loop_
_entity.id
_entity.type
_entity.pdbx_description
1 polymer ?
#
loop_
_entity_poly.entity_id
_entity_poly.type
_entity_poly.pdbx_seq_one_letter_code
_entity_poly.pdbx_strand_id
1 'polypeptide(L)'
;MSRVLVALTLAATAAGAQTASDSGPGADFRARLKALQTPAPVIADPYAEDIASDLARIAAEDSLFDPSRTGFGPDGVPVIAILTGPDCPDCAAALTALEALVTRLGVRAAVVDTAHPEDAAIMTRLGLDTLPSYVMPDRLIRGDMPVLVLERYLSE
;
A
#
# COMPACT_ATOMS: atom_id res chain seq x y z
N MET A 1 33.84 23.96 66.76
CA MET A 1 33.34 23.60 68.11
C MET A 1 32.15 22.68 67.91
N SER A 2 32.35 21.37 68.13
CA SER A 2 31.85 20.62 69.30
C SER A 2 30.35 20.30 69.18
N ARG A 3 29.99 19.05 68.80
CA ARG A 3 29.45 17.98 69.69
C ARG A 3 28.17 18.44 70.42
N VAL A 4 27.04 17.73 70.31
CA VAL A 4 26.79 16.50 71.09
C VAL A 4 25.71 15.63 70.43
N LEU A 5 26.02 14.32 70.42
CA LEU A 5 25.14 13.17 70.20
C LEU A 5 24.20 12.99 71.40
N VAL A 6 22.90 12.72 71.18
CA VAL A 6 22.10 11.95 72.13
C VAL A 6 21.39 10.85 71.36
N ALA A 7 21.84 9.62 71.60
CA ALA A 7 21.17 8.40 71.20
C ALA A 7 20.07 8.09 72.21
N LEU A 8 18.85 7.83 71.74
CA LEU A 8 17.83 7.15 72.51
C LEU A 8 17.28 6.01 71.66
N THR A 9 17.76 4.81 71.94
CA THR A 9 17.21 3.55 71.45
C THR A 9 15.99 3.19 72.28
N LEU A 10 14.86 2.92 71.62
CA LEU A 10 13.78 2.10 72.17
C LEU A 10 13.41 1.04 71.14
N ALA A 11 13.46 -0.22 71.56
CA ALA A 11 13.23 -1.38 70.72
C ALA A 11 11.74 -1.75 70.63
N ALA A 12 11.44 -2.42 69.51
CA ALA A 12 10.37 -3.38 69.27
C ALA A 12 8.91 -2.88 69.21
N THR A 13 8.27 -3.08 68.05
CA THR A 13 7.18 -4.05 67.89
C THR A 13 6.92 -4.32 66.41
N ALA A 14 6.36 -5.50 66.17
CA ALA A 14 6.40 -6.26 64.93
C ALA A 14 5.36 -5.89 63.86
N ALA A 15 5.54 -6.57 62.73
CA ALA A 15 4.49 -7.09 61.86
C ALA A 15 3.90 -6.15 60.80
N GLY A 16 3.99 -6.61 59.55
CA GLY A 16 3.08 -6.18 58.50
C GLY A 16 3.70 -5.87 57.16
N ALA A 17 4.54 -6.75 56.61
CA ALA A 17 4.66 -6.82 55.15
C ALA A 17 3.30 -7.34 54.64
N GLN A 18 2.36 -6.43 54.39
CA GLN A 18 1.12 -6.75 53.70
C GLN A 18 1.45 -6.95 52.23
N THR A 19 1.84 -8.17 51.88
CA THR A 19 1.65 -8.66 50.53
C THR A 19 0.16 -8.63 50.26
N ALA A 20 -0.31 -7.61 49.55
CA ALA A 20 -1.63 -7.62 48.95
C ALA A 20 -1.69 -8.84 48.03
N SER A 21 -2.29 -9.91 48.53
CA SER A 21 -2.62 -11.10 47.74
C SER A 21 -3.76 -10.69 46.82
N ASP A 22 -3.42 -10.16 45.65
CA ASP A 22 -4.38 -9.87 44.58
C ASP A 22 -4.79 -11.18 43.89
N SER A 23 -5.26 -12.15 44.68
CA SER A 23 -5.83 -13.42 44.19
C SER A 23 -7.34 -13.26 43.99
N GLY A 24 -7.72 -12.23 43.24
CA GLY A 24 -9.08 -12.01 42.77
C GLY A 24 -9.32 -12.63 41.38
N PRO A 25 -10.58 -12.85 40.98
CA PRO A 25 -10.94 -13.35 39.64
C PRO A 25 -10.31 -12.57 38.48
N GLY A 26 -10.03 -11.27 38.67
CA GLY A 26 -9.34 -10.43 37.68
C GLY A 26 -7.86 -10.77 37.49
N ALA A 27 -7.18 -11.29 38.51
CA ALA A 27 -5.79 -11.72 38.40
C ALA A 27 -5.67 -13.05 37.64
N ASP A 28 -6.57 -14.00 37.90
CA ASP A 28 -6.66 -15.25 37.13
C ASP A 28 -7.03 -14.99 35.67
N PHE A 29 -7.99 -14.09 35.40
CA PHE A 29 -8.34 -13.69 34.04
C PHE A 29 -7.17 -13.04 33.29
N ARG A 30 -6.44 -12.09 33.91
CA ARG A 30 -5.25 -11.48 33.31
C ARG A 30 -4.13 -12.50 33.08
N ALA A 31 -3.94 -13.46 34.00
CA ALA A 31 -2.98 -14.53 33.84
C ALA A 31 -3.32 -15.43 32.66
N ARG A 32 -4.60 -15.78 32.48
CA ARG A 32 -5.08 -16.55 31.32
C ARG A 32 -4.96 -15.78 30.01
N LEU A 33 -5.26 -14.48 30.00
CA LEU A 33 -5.09 -13.63 28.83
C LEU A 33 -3.61 -13.53 28.42
N LYS A 34 -2.71 -13.38 29.40
CA LYS A 34 -1.26 -13.41 29.18
C LYS A 34 -0.77 -14.78 28.70
N ALA A 35 -1.35 -15.86 29.19
CA ALA A 35 -1.04 -17.22 28.73
C ALA A 35 -1.53 -17.49 27.30
N LEU A 36 -2.55 -16.76 26.83
CA LEU A 36 -3.05 -16.79 25.45
C LEU A 36 -2.31 -15.82 24.51
N GLN A 37 -1.49 -14.92 25.04
CA GLN A 37 -0.63 -14.06 24.22
C GLN A 37 0.55 -14.85 23.67
N THR A 38 0.28 -15.66 22.66
CA THR A 38 1.31 -16.14 21.74
C THR A 38 1.81 -14.93 20.95
N PRO A 39 3.14 -14.72 20.81
CA PRO A 39 3.65 -13.74 19.85
C PRO A 39 2.97 -13.98 18.51
N ALA A 40 2.40 -12.93 17.91
CA ALA A 40 1.82 -13.06 16.59
C ALA A 40 2.89 -13.67 15.67
N PRO A 41 2.59 -14.77 14.94
CA PRO A 41 3.54 -15.30 13.99
C PRO A 41 3.89 -14.19 13.01
N VAL A 42 5.19 -14.02 12.74
CA VAL A 42 5.63 -13.17 11.63
C VAL A 42 5.23 -13.91 10.35
N ILE A 43 4.06 -13.58 9.82
CA ILE A 43 3.63 -14.04 8.50
C ILE A 43 4.45 -13.20 7.50
N ALA A 44 5.44 -13.83 6.85
CA ALA A 44 6.06 -13.22 5.68
C ALA A 44 4.96 -12.96 4.64
N ASP A 45 5.01 -11.80 3.99
CA ASP A 45 4.03 -11.46 2.95
C ASP A 45 4.13 -12.51 1.82
N PRO A 46 3.10 -13.34 1.61
CA PRO A 46 3.15 -14.40 0.62
C PRO A 46 3.25 -13.87 -0.81
N TYR A 47 3.02 -12.57 -1.04
CA TYR A 47 3.03 -11.95 -2.37
C TYR A 47 4.25 -11.06 -2.62
N ALA A 48 5.22 -10.99 -1.70
CA ALA A 48 6.36 -10.08 -1.83
C ALA A 48 7.19 -10.31 -3.11
N GLU A 49 7.40 -11.57 -3.49
CA GLU A 49 8.14 -11.94 -4.70
C GLU A 49 7.37 -11.56 -5.97
N ASP A 50 6.07 -11.81 -5.99
CA ASP A 50 5.18 -11.46 -7.11
C ASP A 50 5.12 -9.94 -7.31
N ILE A 51 4.97 -9.18 -6.21
CA ILE A 51 5.01 -7.71 -6.22
C ILE A 51 6.35 -7.22 -6.79
N ALA A 52 7.48 -7.77 -6.31
CA ALA A 52 8.79 -7.38 -6.79
C ALA A 52 8.97 -7.69 -8.29
N SER A 53 8.45 -8.82 -8.75
CA SER A 53 8.45 -9.21 -10.16
C SER A 53 7.63 -8.24 -11.02
N ASP A 54 6.42 -7.91 -10.61
CA ASP A 54 5.56 -6.98 -11.36
C ASP A 54 6.14 -5.57 -11.40
N LEU A 55 6.67 -5.07 -10.29
CA LEU A 55 7.35 -3.78 -10.23
C LEU A 55 8.59 -3.74 -11.14
N ALA A 56 9.36 -4.83 -11.20
CA ALA A 56 10.51 -4.92 -12.09
C ALA A 56 10.10 -4.89 -13.58
N ARG A 57 8.94 -5.46 -13.92
CA ARG A 57 8.39 -5.42 -15.29
C ARG A 57 7.91 -4.03 -15.65
N ILE A 58 7.21 -3.33 -14.75
CA ILE A 58 6.79 -1.94 -14.97
C ILE A 58 8.03 -1.05 -15.18
N ALA A 59 9.04 -1.18 -14.31
CA ALA A 59 10.28 -0.40 -14.39
C ALA A 59 11.10 -0.68 -15.66
N ALA A 60 10.89 -1.81 -16.33
CA ALA A 60 11.52 -2.09 -17.61
C ALA A 60 10.82 -1.41 -18.81
N GLU A 61 9.62 -0.86 -18.61
CA GLU A 61 8.79 -0.24 -19.65
C GLU A 61 8.77 1.29 -19.56
N ASP A 62 9.94 1.93 -19.44
CA ASP A 62 10.09 3.40 -19.36
C ASP A 62 9.32 4.16 -20.47
N SER A 63 9.16 3.52 -21.64
CA SER A 63 8.42 4.07 -22.78
C SER A 63 6.93 4.34 -22.52
N LEU A 64 6.35 3.77 -21.46
CA LEU A 64 4.98 4.06 -21.01
C LEU A 64 4.84 5.46 -20.43
N PHE A 65 5.93 5.98 -19.86
CA PHE A 65 6.00 7.26 -19.17
C PHE A 65 6.88 8.27 -19.92
N ASP A 66 7.12 8.03 -21.22
CA ASP A 66 7.80 9.00 -22.08
C ASP A 66 6.88 10.22 -22.29
N PRO A 67 7.36 11.47 -22.07
CA PRO A 67 6.58 12.68 -22.31
C PRO A 67 6.07 12.86 -23.75
N SER A 68 6.70 12.20 -24.71
CA SER A 68 6.33 12.23 -26.12
C SER A 68 5.21 11.26 -26.49
N ARG A 69 4.78 10.37 -25.57
CA ARG A 69 3.65 9.47 -25.80
C ARG A 69 2.37 10.26 -26.06
N THR A 70 1.62 9.81 -27.07
CA THR A 70 0.24 10.24 -27.30
C THR A 70 -0.61 9.97 -26.06
N GLY A 71 -1.57 10.87 -25.79
CA GLY A 71 -2.48 10.72 -24.65
C GLY A 71 -3.14 12.04 -24.24
N PHE A 72 -3.62 12.11 -23.00
CA PHE A 72 -4.53 13.14 -22.49
C PHE A 72 -3.94 13.99 -21.35
N GLY A 73 -4.47 15.18 -21.14
CA GLY A 73 -3.98 16.10 -20.11
C GLY A 73 -2.77 16.93 -20.57
N PRO A 74 -2.20 17.78 -19.69
CA PRO A 74 -1.12 18.71 -20.02
C PRO A 74 0.16 18.00 -20.44
N ASP A 75 1.06 18.74 -21.11
CA ASP A 75 2.41 18.25 -21.43
C ASP A 75 3.16 17.88 -20.14
N GLY A 76 3.89 16.78 -20.18
CA GLY A 76 4.66 16.28 -19.04
C GLY A 76 4.83 14.76 -19.06
N VAL A 77 5.40 14.23 -17.99
CA VAL A 77 5.55 12.79 -17.78
C VAL A 77 4.17 12.20 -17.46
N PRO A 78 3.66 11.23 -18.23
CA PRO A 78 2.45 10.49 -17.87
C PRO A 78 2.57 9.86 -16.49
N VAL A 79 1.54 9.97 -15.66
CA VAL A 79 1.47 9.27 -14.36
C VAL A 79 0.68 7.96 -14.46
N ILE A 80 -0.01 7.77 -15.58
CA ILE A 80 -0.80 6.59 -15.91
C ILE A 80 -0.75 6.35 -17.41
N ALA A 81 -0.68 5.08 -17.83
CA ALA A 81 -0.89 4.65 -19.20
C ALA A 81 -2.12 3.75 -19.27
N ILE A 82 -2.96 3.94 -20.28
CA ILE A 82 -4.06 3.02 -20.60
C ILE A 82 -3.70 2.21 -21.85
N LEU A 83 -3.81 0.88 -21.75
CA LEU A 83 -3.69 -0.05 -22.85
C LEU A 83 -5.07 -0.33 -23.42
N THR A 84 -5.20 -0.15 -24.74
CA THR A 84 -6.42 -0.41 -25.51
C THR A 84 -6.10 -1.27 -26.74
N GLY A 85 -7.10 -1.68 -27.51
CA GLY A 85 -6.86 -2.47 -28.72
C GLY A 85 -8.11 -2.98 -29.42
N PRO A 86 -7.93 -3.78 -30.49
CA PRO A 86 -9.04 -4.47 -31.14
C PRO A 86 -9.71 -5.43 -30.15
N ASP A 87 -11.02 -5.59 -30.26
CA ASP A 87 -11.85 -6.45 -29.39
C ASP A 87 -11.99 -5.99 -27.93
N CYS A 88 -11.91 -4.69 -27.70
CA CYS A 88 -12.17 -4.08 -26.40
C CYS A 88 -13.44 -3.21 -26.43
N PRO A 89 -14.62 -3.75 -26.06
CA PRO A 89 -15.88 -3.00 -26.12
C PRO A 89 -15.91 -1.79 -25.18
N ASP A 90 -15.22 -1.90 -24.04
CA ASP A 90 -15.24 -0.86 -23.00
C ASP A 90 -14.15 0.21 -23.19
N CYS A 91 -13.19 0.01 -24.10
CA CYS A 91 -12.04 0.91 -24.27
C CYS A 91 -12.43 2.34 -24.63
N ALA A 92 -13.47 2.54 -25.47
CA ALA A 92 -13.91 3.88 -25.84
C ALA A 92 -14.46 4.66 -24.64
N ALA A 93 -15.22 3.98 -23.77
CA ALA A 93 -15.75 4.58 -22.55
C ALA A 93 -14.63 4.87 -21.54
N ALA A 94 -13.70 3.92 -21.37
CA ALA A 94 -12.53 4.07 -20.52
C ALA A 94 -11.62 5.24 -20.92
N LEU A 95 -11.33 5.41 -22.21
CA LEU A 95 -10.56 6.54 -22.73
C LEU A 95 -11.24 7.88 -22.43
N THR A 96 -12.55 7.98 -22.70
CA THR A 96 -13.33 9.21 -22.43
C THR A 96 -13.34 9.56 -20.94
N ALA A 97 -13.54 8.56 -20.07
CA ALA A 97 -13.55 8.75 -18.63
C ALA A 97 -12.17 9.16 -18.10
N LEU A 98 -11.10 8.53 -18.61
CA LEU A 98 -9.73 8.85 -18.21
C LEU A 98 -9.33 10.26 -18.66
N GLU A 99 -9.64 10.64 -19.90
CA GLU A 99 -9.38 12.00 -20.42
C GLU A 99 -10.03 13.06 -19.53
N ALA A 100 -11.31 12.88 -19.19
CA ALA A 100 -12.03 13.80 -18.32
C ALA A 100 -11.41 13.87 -16.91
N LEU A 101 -10.98 12.73 -16.37
CA LEU A 101 -10.34 12.65 -15.06
C LEU A 101 -8.99 13.38 -15.04
N VAL A 102 -8.07 13.04 -15.95
CA VAL A 102 -6.72 13.60 -15.92
C VAL A 102 -6.69 15.07 -16.28
N THR A 103 -7.62 15.53 -17.13
CA THR A 103 -7.84 16.96 -17.38
C THR A 103 -8.27 17.69 -16.11
N ARG A 104 -9.19 17.11 -15.34
CA ARG A 104 -9.68 17.69 -14.08
C ARG A 104 -8.60 17.73 -13.00
N LEU A 105 -7.75 16.71 -12.94
CA LEU A 105 -6.64 16.63 -11.98
C LEU A 105 -5.39 17.40 -12.43
N GLY A 106 -5.31 17.81 -13.70
CA GLY A 106 -4.14 18.47 -14.26
C GLY A 106 -2.92 17.55 -14.38
N VAL A 107 -3.14 16.25 -14.58
CA VAL A 107 -2.08 15.24 -14.74
C VAL A 107 -2.10 14.65 -16.14
N ARG A 108 -1.00 14.00 -16.55
CA ARG A 108 -0.83 13.44 -17.89
C ARG A 108 -1.13 11.95 -17.91
N ALA A 109 -1.88 11.49 -18.91
CA ALA A 109 -2.04 10.07 -19.24
C ALA A 109 -1.46 9.75 -20.61
N ALA A 110 -0.86 8.56 -20.76
CA ALA A 110 -0.46 7.99 -22.04
C ALA A 110 -1.53 7.01 -22.55
N VAL A 111 -1.66 6.90 -23.88
CA VAL A 111 -2.49 5.89 -24.55
C VAL A 111 -1.56 4.95 -25.32
N VAL A 112 -1.77 3.65 -25.10
CA VAL A 112 -0.99 2.56 -25.67
C VAL A 112 -1.96 1.69 -26.45
N ASP A 113 -1.80 1.63 -27.77
CA ASP A 113 -2.77 0.98 -28.65
C ASP A 113 -2.18 -0.32 -29.20
N THR A 114 -2.66 -1.45 -28.66
CA THR A 114 -2.20 -2.79 -29.01
C THR A 114 -2.60 -3.23 -30.42
N ALA A 115 -3.33 -2.41 -31.18
CA ALA A 115 -3.39 -2.55 -32.64
C ALA A 115 -1.99 -2.38 -33.29
N HIS A 116 -1.08 -1.67 -32.63
CA HIS A 116 0.31 -1.53 -33.04
C HIS A 116 1.18 -2.65 -32.43
N PRO A 117 2.03 -3.34 -33.23
CA PRO A 117 2.82 -4.47 -32.75
C PRO A 117 3.76 -4.17 -31.57
N GLU A 118 4.34 -2.97 -31.54
CA GLU A 118 5.23 -2.52 -30.47
C GLU A 118 4.50 -2.38 -29.13
N ASP A 119 3.27 -1.87 -29.17
CA ASP A 119 2.42 -1.67 -28.00
C ASP A 119 1.81 -3.01 -27.54
N ALA A 120 1.45 -3.90 -28.47
CA ALA A 120 1.07 -5.28 -28.15
C ALA A 120 2.18 -6.05 -27.43
N ALA A 121 3.45 -5.80 -27.80
CA ALA A 121 4.59 -6.42 -27.13
C ALA A 121 4.75 -5.92 -25.68
N ILE A 122 4.41 -4.65 -25.39
CA ILE A 122 4.39 -4.10 -24.02
C ILE A 122 3.37 -4.86 -23.17
N MET A 123 2.13 -5.04 -23.68
CA MET A 123 1.07 -5.80 -22.99
C MET A 123 1.55 -7.20 -22.58
N THR A 124 2.24 -7.89 -23.49
CA THR A 124 2.80 -9.23 -23.23
C THR A 124 3.91 -9.20 -22.16
N ARG A 125 4.85 -8.25 -22.24
CA ARG A 125 5.95 -8.13 -21.27
C ARG A 125 5.46 -7.77 -19.86
N LEU A 126 4.41 -6.96 -19.76
CA LEU A 126 3.70 -6.67 -18.51
C LEU A 126 2.80 -7.83 -18.03
N GLY A 127 2.51 -8.82 -18.88
CA GLY A 127 1.69 -9.98 -18.51
C GLY A 127 0.22 -9.63 -18.36
N LEU A 128 -0.20 -8.62 -19.10
CA LEU A 128 -1.59 -8.24 -19.22
C LEU A 128 -2.22 -9.08 -20.33
N ASP A 129 -3.43 -9.55 -20.09
CA ASP A 129 -4.20 -10.43 -20.97
C ASP A 129 -5.61 -9.90 -21.26
N THR A 130 -5.96 -8.75 -20.68
CA THR A 130 -7.29 -8.16 -20.71
C THR A 130 -7.18 -6.68 -21.10
N LEU A 131 -8.16 -6.19 -21.86
CA LEU A 131 -8.30 -4.77 -22.21
C LEU A 131 -9.67 -4.23 -21.75
N PRO A 132 -9.78 -2.95 -21.34
CA PRO A 132 -8.66 -2.05 -21.12
C PRO A 132 -7.80 -2.52 -19.94
N SER A 133 -6.56 -2.05 -19.86
CA SER A 133 -5.72 -2.20 -18.67
C SER A 133 -4.98 -0.90 -18.40
N TYR A 134 -4.63 -0.63 -17.14
CA TYR A 134 -3.94 0.59 -16.72
C TYR A 134 -2.62 0.28 -16.05
N VAL A 135 -1.62 1.12 -16.29
CA VAL A 135 -0.29 1.00 -15.73
C VAL A 135 0.08 2.31 -15.07
N MET A 136 0.54 2.24 -13.83
CA MET A 136 1.16 3.34 -13.08
C MET A 136 2.56 2.88 -12.63
N PRO A 137 3.42 3.77 -12.13
CA PRO A 137 4.78 3.39 -11.74
C PRO A 137 4.87 2.28 -10.70
N ASP A 138 3.81 2.04 -9.93
CA ASP A 138 3.79 1.11 -8.80
C ASP A 138 2.73 0.01 -8.91
N ARG A 139 1.90 0.00 -9.96
CA ARG A 139 0.80 -0.98 -10.07
C ARG A 139 0.30 -1.19 -11.50
N LEU A 140 -0.32 -2.35 -11.68
CA LEU A 140 -1.07 -2.74 -12.86
C LEU A 140 -2.54 -2.96 -12.48
N ILE A 141 -3.45 -2.50 -13.33
CA ILE A 141 -4.89 -2.69 -13.17
C ILE A 141 -5.42 -3.37 -14.42
N ARG A 142 -6.09 -4.51 -14.24
CA ARG A 142 -6.69 -5.29 -15.33
C ARG A 142 -8.19 -5.01 -15.44
N GLY A 143 -8.66 -4.78 -16.66
CA GLY A 143 -10.06 -4.55 -16.97
C GLY A 143 -10.52 -3.12 -16.76
N ASP A 144 -11.80 -2.88 -17.06
CA ASP A 144 -12.42 -1.59 -16.81
C ASP A 144 -12.40 -1.24 -15.32
N MET A 145 -12.09 0.02 -15.03
CA MET A 145 -11.90 0.51 -13.67
C MET A 145 -12.78 1.73 -13.45
N PRO A 146 -13.68 1.72 -12.45
CA PRO A 146 -14.51 2.88 -12.15
C PRO A 146 -13.67 4.14 -11.91
N VAL A 147 -14.10 5.26 -12.48
CA VAL A 147 -13.35 6.53 -12.45
C VAL A 147 -13.04 7.01 -11.02
N LEU A 148 -13.92 6.73 -10.05
CA LEU A 148 -13.71 7.05 -8.63
C LEU A 148 -12.46 6.36 -8.06
N VAL A 149 -12.20 5.12 -8.49
CA VAL A 149 -11.03 4.35 -8.04
C VAL A 149 -9.76 4.90 -8.67
N LEU A 150 -9.79 5.22 -9.96
CA LEU A 150 -8.66 5.88 -10.64
C LEU A 150 -8.35 7.24 -10.02
N GLU A 151 -9.38 8.03 -9.71
CA GLU A 151 -9.21 9.33 -9.05
C GLU A 151 -8.50 9.21 -7.71
N ARG A 152 -8.89 8.21 -6.90
CA ARG A 152 -8.21 7.92 -5.64
C ARG A 152 -6.73 7.64 -5.87
N TYR A 153 -6.38 6.73 -6.79
CA TYR A 153 -4.98 6.38 -7.04
C TYR A 153 -4.14 7.54 -7.57
N LEU A 154 -4.73 8.43 -8.38
CA LEU A 154 -4.04 9.59 -8.95
C LEU A 154 -3.93 10.78 -7.97
N SER A 155 -4.51 10.67 -6.78
CA SER A 155 -4.51 11.72 -5.76
C SER A 155 -3.76 11.32 -4.48
N GLU A 156 -3.22 10.10 -4.43
CA GLU A 156 -2.31 9.61 -3.36
C GLU A 156 -0.90 10.19 -3.55
#